data_AF-A0A537WZF7-F1
#
_entry.id   AF-A0A537WZF7-F1
#
_cell.length_a   1.000
_cell.length_b   1.000
_cell.length_c   1.000
_cell.angle_alpha   90.00
_cell.angle_beta   90.00
_cell.angle_gamma   90.00
#
_symmetry.space_group_name_H-M   'P 1'
#
loop_
_entity.id
_entity.type
_entity.pdbx_description
1 polymer ?
#
loop_
_entity_poly.entity_id
_entity_poly.type
_entity_poly.pdbx_seq_one_letter_code
_entity_poly.pdbx_strand_id
1 'polypeptide(L)'
;MKSVRAIALSFVCSRSARAAAVTRSCRIDASSASICATRLDASAIRASSAYSSSCRVRACASSEPIWPVSAVKRLLAASSFDRVDAGAEPVELASSAIADAAATRVRAIRPGDPDGCVSGGIRVRSNLLPWSSEGHSIDRAWLRPGCPRTEDAPVAIPETRYAKAPDGTSIAYQVIGDGPVDLVHASGIWSNVEMMWEDPPWAHFLERLAKFSRLILFDMRGVGLSDRGPGPPVLELQRDDVGAVMDSAGAADAIVFGGARAATMAMLFAATHPDRTKALVLYAPVAKTVSTPDFPYGKSPEEQGAFFQRFVREVGTGQNLELQAPSVASDERFVRWWARFERLVASPSAYEELGRIFTDVDVRDVLPAIHVPTLVIHRKDDAIVLERQARYVADQIQGARYVQFPGQDHLPFVGDADAIVDEVEQFVTGRGPIREIDKVLATILFTDIVDSTRRQAELGDRGWKKLLEQHHAIVRGLLRQSRGEEQDTAGDGFYVRFDGPARAIRCAQDIVESIRPLGIEVRAGLHTGECEIVDGKCSGLSVSIGARVMANAGPSEVLVSRTVKDLTAGSGLTFLDAGEHELKGVPDRWHLYRVVSERP
;
A
#
# COMPACT_ATOMS: atom_id res chain seq x y z
N MET A 1 -44.34 -16.91 -11.33
CA MET A 1 -45.01 -18.21 -11.10
C MET A 1 -45.10 -18.96 -12.43
N LYS A 2 -44.78 -20.27 -12.46
CA LYS A 2 -45.01 -21.26 -13.54
C LYS A 2 -44.53 -20.86 -14.97
N SER A 3 -43.35 -21.26 -15.44
CA SER A 3 -42.91 -22.61 -15.86
C SER A 3 -43.59 -23.19 -17.12
N VAL A 4 -42.83 -23.29 -18.23
CA VAL A 4 -42.79 -24.47 -19.12
C VAL A 4 -41.33 -24.67 -19.58
N ARG A 5 -40.85 -25.91 -19.56
CA ARG A 5 -39.55 -26.34 -20.13
C ARG A 5 -39.75 -26.82 -21.57
N ALA A 6 -38.76 -26.63 -22.43
CA ALA A 6 -38.57 -27.45 -23.63
C ALA A 6 -37.12 -27.96 -23.67
N ILE A 7 -36.95 -29.25 -23.98
CA ILE A 7 -35.67 -29.95 -24.09
C ILE A 7 -35.47 -30.31 -25.56
N ALA A 8 -34.25 -30.15 -26.08
CA ALA A 8 -33.83 -30.77 -27.34
C ALA A 8 -32.41 -31.33 -27.23
N LEU A 9 -32.30 -32.66 -27.29
CA LEU A 9 -31.14 -33.42 -27.75
C LEU A 9 -30.83 -33.04 -29.21
N SER A 10 -29.68 -33.28 -29.83
CA SER A 10 -28.32 -33.76 -29.48
C SER A 10 -27.48 -33.55 -30.76
N PHE A 11 -26.14 -33.52 -30.71
CA PHE A 11 -25.33 -34.35 -31.62
C PHE A 11 -23.87 -34.47 -31.16
N VAL A 12 -23.28 -35.62 -31.47
CA VAL A 12 -21.91 -36.04 -31.13
C VAL A 12 -20.98 -35.78 -32.32
N CYS A 13 -19.76 -35.31 -32.07
CA CYS A 13 -18.61 -35.75 -32.88
C CYS A 13 -17.30 -35.73 -32.08
N SER A 14 -16.64 -36.88 -32.02
CA SER A 14 -15.35 -37.10 -31.36
C SER A 14 -14.25 -37.39 -32.39
N ARG A 15 -13.04 -36.87 -32.13
CA ARG A 15 -11.70 -37.30 -32.60
C ARG A 15 -10.72 -36.18 -32.17
N SER A 16 -9.64 -36.37 -31.43
CA SER A 16 -8.76 -37.53 -31.17
C SER A 16 -7.89 -37.95 -32.37
N ALA A 17 -6.71 -37.34 -32.49
CA ALA A 17 -5.52 -37.91 -33.13
C ALA A 17 -4.24 -37.27 -32.54
N ARG A 18 -3.14 -38.03 -32.45
CA ARG A 18 -1.86 -37.65 -31.82
C ARG A 18 -0.74 -37.45 -32.86
N ALA A 19 0.34 -36.80 -32.42
CA ALA A 19 1.73 -36.90 -32.92
C ALA A 19 2.00 -36.31 -34.32
N ALA A 20 3.19 -35.77 -34.64
CA ALA A 20 4.52 -36.12 -34.15
C ALA A 20 5.52 -34.95 -34.21
N ALA A 21 6.68 -35.11 -33.57
CA ALA A 21 7.79 -34.16 -33.64
C ALA A 21 8.74 -34.48 -34.81
N VAL A 22 9.29 -33.44 -35.46
CA VAL A 22 10.51 -33.52 -36.29
C VAL A 22 11.39 -32.30 -35.99
N THR A 23 12.70 -32.53 -35.90
CA THR A 23 13.73 -31.58 -35.49
C THR A 23 14.51 -31.00 -36.68
N ARG A 24 15.03 -29.77 -36.51
CA ARG A 24 16.18 -29.15 -37.22
C ARG A 24 16.10 -28.99 -38.75
N SER A 25 16.25 -27.74 -39.21
CA SER A 25 17.52 -27.30 -39.83
C SER A 25 17.53 -25.78 -40.04
N CYS A 26 18.66 -25.14 -39.77
CA CYS A 26 18.94 -23.81 -40.30
C CYS A 26 19.04 -23.86 -41.83
N ARG A 27 18.71 -22.75 -42.51
CA ARG A 27 19.63 -22.14 -43.47
C ARG A 27 19.30 -20.66 -43.68
N ILE A 28 20.37 -19.89 -43.73
CA ILE A 28 20.45 -18.51 -44.21
C ILE A 28 20.35 -18.57 -45.74
N ASP A 29 19.55 -17.69 -46.36
CA ASP A 29 20.09 -16.86 -47.44
C ASP A 29 19.23 -15.62 -47.72
N ALA A 30 19.89 -14.57 -48.20
CA ALA A 30 19.29 -13.29 -48.53
C ALA A 30 19.69 -12.86 -49.93
N SER A 31 18.73 -12.60 -50.82
CA SER A 31 19.01 -11.93 -52.10
C SER A 31 17.77 -11.25 -52.71
N SER A 32 17.83 -9.91 -52.73
CA SER A 32 17.42 -9.03 -53.85
C SER A 32 16.10 -9.27 -54.61
N ALA A 33 15.17 -8.33 -54.38
CA ALA A 33 14.28 -7.66 -55.33
C ALA A 33 14.46 -7.92 -56.85
N SER A 34 13.34 -7.94 -57.60
CA SER A 34 12.98 -6.82 -58.50
C SER A 34 11.58 -6.91 -59.16
N ILE A 35 10.90 -5.75 -59.24
CA ILE A 35 9.95 -5.30 -60.30
C ILE A 35 8.73 -6.18 -60.68
N CYS A 36 7.52 -5.62 -60.44
CA CYS A 36 6.64 -5.24 -61.55
C CYS A 36 5.76 -4.04 -61.18
N ALA A 37 5.67 -3.05 -62.09
CA ALA A 37 4.77 -1.90 -61.99
C ALA A 37 3.30 -2.31 -62.32
N THR A 38 2.24 -1.52 -62.20
CA THR A 38 2.10 -0.08 -62.50
C THR A 38 0.74 0.45 -62.01
N ARG A 39 0.65 1.71 -61.55
CA ARG A 39 -0.28 2.72 -62.11
C ARG A 39 0.04 4.12 -61.58
N LEU A 40 -0.14 5.12 -62.44
CA LEU A 40 0.14 6.52 -62.18
C LEU A 40 -1.09 7.24 -61.61
N ASP A 41 -0.86 8.29 -60.84
CA ASP A 41 -1.44 9.60 -61.16
C ASP A 41 -0.45 10.72 -60.77
N ALA A 42 -0.56 11.90 -61.37
CA ALA A 42 0.50 12.92 -61.35
C ALA A 42 0.01 14.38 -61.25
N SER A 43 0.44 15.09 -60.21
CA SER A 43 0.57 16.56 -60.11
C SER A 43 1.17 16.89 -58.71
N ALA A 44 2.01 17.90 -58.46
CA ALA A 44 2.72 18.88 -59.29
C ALA A 44 4.10 19.16 -58.61
N ILE A 45 5.23 19.33 -59.33
CA ILE A 45 5.88 20.64 -59.65
C ILE A 45 6.01 21.56 -58.40
N ARG A 46 7.19 21.99 -57.90
CA ARG A 46 8.51 22.25 -58.52
C ARG A 46 9.65 22.37 -57.46
N ALA A 47 10.91 22.00 -57.82
CA ALA A 47 12.25 22.55 -57.42
C ALA A 47 12.58 22.93 -55.94
N SER A 48 13.83 22.87 -55.44
CA SER A 48 15.13 22.29 -55.84
C SER A 48 16.08 22.33 -54.63
N SER A 49 16.82 21.27 -54.27
CA SER A 49 18.29 21.09 -54.47
C SER A 49 18.71 19.94 -53.52
N ALA A 50 19.46 18.90 -53.87
CA ALA A 50 20.78 18.77 -54.53
C ALA A 50 21.98 18.98 -53.57
N TYR A 51 22.49 17.86 -53.02
CA TYR A 51 23.86 17.50 -52.53
C TYR A 51 23.72 16.53 -51.32
N SER A 52 23.69 15.21 -51.51
CA SER A 52 24.82 14.28 -51.67
C SER A 52 25.74 14.10 -50.45
N SER A 53 25.53 12.99 -49.73
CA SER A 53 26.56 12.06 -49.25
C SER A 53 27.89 12.57 -48.69
N SER A 54 28.22 12.18 -47.46
CA SER A 54 29.31 11.19 -47.28
C SER A 54 29.25 10.46 -45.94
N CYS A 55 29.47 9.15 -45.99
CA CYS A 55 29.79 8.33 -44.83
C CYS A 55 31.30 8.37 -44.61
N ARG A 56 31.77 8.45 -43.35
CA ARG A 56 33.17 8.10 -43.04
C ARG A 56 33.33 7.58 -41.60
N VAL A 57 33.71 6.31 -41.50
CA VAL A 57 34.16 5.65 -40.28
C VAL A 57 35.66 5.95 -40.09
N ARG A 58 36.11 6.37 -38.90
CA ARG A 58 37.24 5.75 -38.18
C ARG A 58 37.61 6.36 -36.82
N ALA A 59 37.89 5.42 -35.91
CA ALA A 59 39.00 5.40 -34.96
C ALA A 59 38.99 6.31 -33.72
N CYS A 60 39.12 5.66 -32.56
CA CYS A 60 39.50 6.22 -31.28
C CYS A 60 40.94 6.78 -31.32
N ALA A 61 41.17 7.92 -30.66
CA ALA A 61 42.39 8.16 -29.90
C ALA A 61 42.18 9.29 -28.87
N SER A 62 42.59 9.04 -27.63
CA SER A 62 43.14 9.99 -26.64
C SER A 62 42.86 11.51 -26.78
N SER A 63 42.18 12.10 -25.79
CA SER A 63 42.80 13.04 -24.82
C SER A 63 41.73 13.85 -24.06
N GLU A 64 41.74 13.79 -22.73
CA GLU A 64 41.19 14.89 -21.92
C GLU A 64 42.06 16.15 -22.08
N PRO A 65 41.46 17.35 -21.99
CA PRO A 65 41.96 18.23 -20.93
C PRO A 65 40.87 19.07 -20.23
N ILE A 66 40.87 18.96 -18.90
CA ILE A 66 40.92 20.06 -17.92
C ILE A 66 40.29 21.40 -18.37
N TRP A 67 39.15 21.75 -17.77
CA TRP A 67 38.54 23.09 -17.84
C TRP A 67 39.37 24.13 -17.04
N PRO A 68 39.68 25.31 -17.60
CA PRO A 68 40.32 26.39 -16.86
C PRO A 68 39.31 27.27 -16.09
N VAL A 69 39.67 27.65 -14.87
CA VAL A 69 38.90 28.56 -14.01
C VAL A 69 39.09 30.01 -14.46
N SER A 70 38.14 30.58 -15.21
CA SER A 70 38.12 32.02 -15.52
C SER A 70 36.73 32.55 -15.94
N ALA A 71 35.77 32.63 -15.02
CA ALA A 71 34.44 33.21 -15.30
C ALA A 71 33.81 33.99 -14.12
N VAL A 72 34.60 34.66 -13.28
CA VAL A 72 34.10 35.61 -12.27
C VAL A 72 34.79 36.97 -12.45
N LYS A 73 34.28 37.77 -13.40
CA LYS A 73 34.40 39.24 -13.53
C LYS A 73 33.92 39.70 -14.92
N ARG A 74 32.60 39.94 -15.07
CA ARG A 74 32.04 40.87 -16.07
C ARG A 74 30.52 41.08 -15.88
N LEU A 75 30.14 41.74 -14.78
CA LEU A 75 28.82 42.38 -14.62
C LEU A 75 28.98 43.71 -13.87
N LEU A 76 29.60 44.67 -14.56
CA LEU A 76 29.51 46.10 -14.26
C LEU A 76 29.43 46.84 -15.61
N ALA A 77 28.63 47.91 -15.64
CA ALA A 77 28.36 48.80 -16.78
C ALA A 77 27.60 48.21 -17.99
N ALA A 78 26.26 48.34 -17.95
CA ALA A 78 25.53 49.15 -18.94
C ALA A 78 24.14 49.52 -18.38
N SER A 79 23.90 50.81 -18.16
CA SER A 79 22.64 51.40 -17.69
C SER A 79 21.72 51.81 -18.85
N SER A 80 20.39 51.77 -18.67
CA SER A 80 19.51 52.96 -18.82
C SER A 80 18.00 52.64 -18.74
N PHE A 81 17.21 53.64 -18.30
CA PHE A 81 15.73 53.75 -18.28
C PHE A 81 14.92 52.80 -17.35
N ASP A 82 13.91 53.24 -16.59
CA ASP A 82 13.57 54.60 -16.09
C ASP A 82 12.68 54.51 -14.82
N ARG A 83 12.42 55.66 -14.17
CA ARG A 83 11.76 55.85 -12.85
C ARG A 83 10.39 55.19 -12.62
N VAL A 84 10.17 54.76 -11.35
CA VAL A 84 9.00 55.18 -10.53
C VAL A 84 9.43 55.34 -9.06
N ASP A 85 9.15 56.51 -8.47
CA ASP A 85 9.33 56.89 -7.06
C ASP A 85 7.96 56.83 -6.33
N ALA A 86 7.74 56.53 -5.04
CA ALA A 86 8.50 56.04 -3.87
C ALA A 86 7.45 55.49 -2.83
N GLY A 87 7.72 54.95 -1.63
CA GLY A 87 8.93 54.71 -0.82
C GLY A 87 8.55 54.06 0.53
N ALA A 88 9.45 54.12 1.53
CA ALA A 88 9.39 53.57 2.92
C ALA A 88 10.02 52.17 3.15
N GLU A 89 11.15 52.20 3.85
CA GLU A 89 11.93 51.12 4.48
C GLU A 89 11.63 51.07 6.02
N PRO A 90 12.28 50.22 6.86
CA PRO A 90 13.03 48.96 6.64
C PRO A 90 12.61 47.84 7.65
N VAL A 91 13.33 46.70 7.69
CA VAL A 91 14.05 46.17 8.90
C VAL A 91 14.94 44.97 8.48
N GLU A 92 16.07 44.80 9.19
CA GLU A 92 17.24 44.00 8.85
C GLU A 92 17.10 42.47 9.05
N LEU A 93 17.95 41.70 8.34
CA LEU A 93 18.48 40.42 8.83
C LEU A 93 20.00 40.35 8.59
N ALA A 94 20.74 39.97 9.63
CA ALA A 94 22.20 40.14 9.72
C ALA A 94 23.01 38.96 9.15
N SER A 95 24.29 39.22 8.84
CA SER A 95 25.25 38.27 8.27
C SER A 95 26.34 37.86 9.26
N SER A 96 26.85 36.61 9.12
CA SER A 96 28.22 36.15 9.45
C SER A 96 28.27 34.62 9.46
N ALA A 97 29.39 33.91 9.24
CA ALA A 97 30.62 34.20 8.49
C ALA A 97 31.38 32.87 8.29
N ILE A 98 32.02 32.64 7.14
CA ILE A 98 32.97 31.52 6.95
C ILE A 98 34.17 32.02 6.15
N ALA A 99 35.38 31.80 6.68
CA ALA A 99 36.66 31.99 6.00
C ALA A 99 37.71 31.03 6.61
N ASP A 100 38.81 30.82 5.87
CA ASP A 100 40.02 30.05 6.20
C ASP A 100 39.89 28.51 6.28
N ALA A 101 40.84 27.68 5.81
CA ALA A 101 42.15 27.94 5.15
C ALA A 101 42.49 26.87 4.09
N ALA A 102 43.60 27.03 3.36
CA ALA A 102 43.92 26.28 2.14
C ALA A 102 45.21 25.42 2.18
N ALA A 103 45.32 24.56 1.15
CA ALA A 103 46.53 24.05 0.49
C ALA A 103 47.26 22.79 1.03
N THR A 104 47.55 21.86 0.12
CA THR A 104 48.70 20.93 0.14
C THR A 104 49.12 20.60 -1.30
N ARG A 105 50.42 20.36 -1.53
CA ARG A 105 51.08 20.30 -2.86
C ARG A 105 51.24 18.86 -3.41
N VAL A 106 51.33 18.75 -4.73
CA VAL A 106 51.76 17.54 -5.47
C VAL A 106 53.22 17.67 -5.95
N ARG A 107 53.94 16.54 -6.08
CA ARG A 107 55.22 16.41 -6.81
C ARG A 107 55.17 15.19 -7.74
N ALA A 108 55.90 15.24 -8.86
CA ALA A 108 55.94 14.20 -9.89
C ALA A 108 57.40 13.78 -10.21
N ILE A 109 57.56 12.56 -10.75
CA ILE A 109 58.84 12.00 -11.25
C ILE A 109 58.55 11.20 -12.55
N ARG A 110 59.50 11.20 -13.51
CA ARG A 110 59.49 10.38 -14.76
C ARG A 110 60.80 9.51 -14.84
N PRO A 111 61.15 8.81 -15.95
CA PRO A 111 60.95 7.36 -16.09
C PRO A 111 62.23 6.56 -16.41
N GLY A 112 62.16 5.23 -16.53
CA GLY A 112 63.24 4.40 -17.07
C GLY A 112 62.96 2.89 -17.06
N ASP A 113 62.83 2.31 -18.25
CA ASP A 113 62.95 0.88 -18.61
C ASP A 113 64.42 0.63 -19.10
N PRO A 114 64.95 -0.58 -19.39
CA PRO A 114 64.26 -1.85 -19.71
C PRO A 114 64.85 -3.16 -19.11
N ASP A 115 64.23 -4.27 -19.53
CA ASP A 115 64.74 -5.65 -19.71
C ASP A 115 63.90 -6.72 -18.98
N GLY A 116 63.56 -7.81 -19.68
CA GLY A 116 62.52 -8.75 -19.24
C GLY A 116 62.84 -10.23 -19.45
N CYS A 117 61.87 -11.08 -19.07
CA CYS A 117 61.83 -12.55 -19.22
C CYS A 117 62.86 -13.32 -18.34
N VAL A 118 62.61 -14.53 -17.80
CA VAL A 118 61.57 -15.57 -18.01
C VAL A 118 61.24 -16.30 -16.68
N SER A 119 59.98 -16.77 -16.52
CA SER A 119 59.45 -17.86 -15.67
C SER A 119 60.05 -18.28 -14.31
N GLY A 120 59.17 -18.53 -13.33
CA GLY A 120 59.38 -19.50 -12.23
C GLY A 120 59.09 -18.93 -10.83
N GLY A 121 58.23 -19.59 -10.04
CA GLY A 121 57.96 -19.21 -8.64
C GLY A 121 59.18 -19.45 -7.72
N ILE A 122 59.20 -19.01 -6.44
CA ILE A 122 58.10 -18.85 -5.48
C ILE A 122 58.48 -17.81 -4.39
N ARG A 123 57.55 -16.91 -3.99
CA ARG A 123 57.56 -16.00 -2.79
C ARG A 123 58.74 -14.99 -2.73
N VAL A 124 58.72 -13.88 -1.98
CA VAL A 124 57.76 -13.12 -1.13
C VAL A 124 57.90 -11.63 -1.58
N ARG A 125 57.06 -10.63 -1.33
CA ARG A 125 56.29 -10.22 -0.15
C ARG A 125 55.41 -9.00 -0.53
N SER A 126 54.14 -8.96 -0.16
CA SER A 126 53.44 -7.69 0.10
C SER A 126 52.59 -7.86 1.35
N ASN A 127 52.42 -6.78 2.11
CA ASN A 127 52.19 -6.89 3.55
C ASN A 127 50.73 -7.14 3.92
N LEU A 128 50.38 -8.41 4.09
CA LEU A 128 49.40 -8.83 5.09
C LEU A 128 50.16 -9.22 6.37
N LEU A 129 50.06 -8.38 7.41
CA LEU A 129 50.34 -8.82 8.78
C LEU A 129 49.03 -9.35 9.41
N PRO A 130 49.13 -10.31 10.35
CA PRO A 130 48.06 -11.28 10.53
C PRO A 130 47.11 -10.91 11.67
N TRP A 131 45.96 -11.59 11.70
CA TRP A 131 45.24 -11.84 12.94
C TRP A 131 46.19 -12.43 14.00
N SER A 132 46.43 -11.69 15.08
CA SER A 132 46.94 -12.23 16.33
C SER A 132 45.78 -12.52 17.27
N SER A 133 45.58 -13.79 17.58
CA SER A 133 44.58 -14.26 18.54
C SER A 133 45.09 -14.08 19.98
N GLU A 134 45.00 -12.87 20.52
CA GLU A 134 45.16 -12.62 21.97
C GLU A 134 43.94 -11.91 22.53
N GLY A 135 43.26 -12.60 23.45
CA GLY A 135 41.94 -12.20 23.94
C GLY A 135 41.99 -10.94 24.78
N HIS A 136 41.40 -9.87 24.25
CA HIS A 136 40.90 -8.78 25.07
C HIS A 136 39.40 -9.00 25.28
N SER A 137 39.02 -9.39 26.51
CA SER A 137 37.63 -9.47 26.91
C SER A 137 37.01 -8.09 26.84
N ILE A 138 36.12 -7.87 25.86
CA ILE A 138 35.27 -6.67 25.87
C ILE A 138 34.31 -6.82 27.05
N ASP A 139 34.52 -6.00 28.07
CA ASP A 139 33.79 -6.05 29.33
C ASP A 139 32.29 -5.92 29.10
N ARG A 140 31.53 -6.93 29.55
CA ARG A 140 30.05 -6.94 29.50
C ARG A 140 29.49 -6.05 30.63
N ALA A 141 29.73 -4.75 30.56
CA ALA A 141 29.48 -3.83 31.66
C ALA A 141 28.66 -2.56 31.32
N TRP A 142 27.90 -2.54 30.21
CA TRP A 142 26.96 -1.44 29.90
C TRP A 142 25.57 -1.87 29.38
N LEU A 143 25.13 -3.10 29.68
CA LEU A 143 23.72 -3.47 29.49
C LEU A 143 22.88 -2.96 30.67
N ARG A 144 22.25 -1.79 30.50
CA ARG A 144 21.13 -1.38 31.37
C ARG A 144 19.95 -2.34 31.14
N PRO A 145 19.42 -3.03 32.17
CA PRO A 145 18.19 -3.80 32.01
C PRO A 145 16.99 -2.84 31.96
N GLY A 146 16.13 -2.96 30.93
CA GLY A 146 14.84 -2.25 30.89
C GLY A 146 14.56 -1.34 29.69
N CYS A 147 15.22 -1.51 28.54
CA CYS A 147 14.71 -0.96 27.29
C CYS A 147 13.81 -1.99 26.59
N PRO A 148 12.55 -1.69 26.24
CA PRO A 148 11.74 -2.56 25.40
C PRO A 148 12.42 -2.74 24.04
N ARG A 149 12.56 -3.99 23.58
CA ARG A 149 12.75 -4.23 22.14
C ARG A 149 11.42 -3.98 21.46
N THR A 150 11.32 -2.90 20.71
CA THR A 150 10.39 -2.86 19.57
C THR A 150 10.96 -3.82 18.53
N GLU A 151 10.32 -4.97 18.35
CA GLU A 151 10.70 -5.99 17.37
C GLU A 151 10.23 -5.60 15.95
N ASP A 152 10.66 -4.43 15.47
CA ASP A 152 10.63 -4.10 14.05
C ASP A 152 11.94 -4.62 13.44
N ALA A 153 11.95 -5.88 13.01
CA ALA A 153 13.00 -6.35 12.11
C ALA A 153 12.91 -5.52 10.82
N PRO A 154 14.04 -5.01 10.26
CA PRO A 154 13.98 -4.24 9.02
C PRO A 154 13.41 -5.12 7.91
N VAL A 155 12.35 -4.61 7.24
CA VAL A 155 11.73 -5.27 6.09
C VAL A 155 12.81 -5.55 5.05
N ALA A 156 12.93 -6.81 4.63
CA ALA A 156 13.96 -7.22 3.69
C ALA A 156 13.60 -6.75 2.28
N ILE A 157 14.21 -5.64 1.84
CA ILE A 157 14.00 -5.09 0.50
C ILE A 157 14.36 -6.16 -0.55
N PRO A 158 13.45 -6.52 -1.48
CA PRO A 158 13.71 -7.48 -2.54
C PRO A 158 14.82 -7.04 -3.50
N GLU A 159 15.38 -8.00 -4.24
CA GLU A 159 16.41 -7.71 -5.25
C GLU A 159 15.83 -6.91 -6.43
N THR A 160 16.24 -5.64 -6.56
CA THR A 160 15.96 -4.80 -7.72
C THR A 160 16.70 -5.31 -8.96
N ARG A 161 15.95 -5.56 -10.04
CA ARG A 161 16.45 -6.02 -11.36
C ARG A 161 16.02 -5.05 -12.44
N TYR A 162 16.57 -5.21 -13.66
CA TYR A 162 16.27 -4.35 -14.80
C TYR A 162 15.83 -5.15 -16.02
N ALA A 163 14.63 -4.86 -16.51
CA ALA A 163 14.15 -5.31 -17.81
C ALA A 163 14.63 -4.35 -18.90
N LYS A 164 14.76 -4.84 -20.14
CA LYS A 164 15.09 -4.00 -21.30
C LYS A 164 13.89 -3.88 -22.22
N ALA A 165 13.31 -2.69 -22.28
CA ALA A 165 12.25 -2.35 -23.21
C ALA A 165 12.74 -2.38 -24.68
N PRO A 166 11.85 -2.50 -25.69
CA PRO A 166 12.23 -2.58 -27.10
C PRO A 166 13.03 -1.38 -27.63
N ASP A 167 12.90 -0.22 -27.00
CA ASP A 167 13.67 1.00 -27.30
C ASP A 167 15.04 1.08 -26.59
N GLY A 168 15.38 0.07 -25.79
CA GLY A 168 16.61 -0.03 -25.01
C GLY A 168 16.56 0.56 -23.59
N THR A 169 15.44 1.18 -23.20
CA THR A 169 15.20 1.75 -21.87
C THR A 169 15.30 0.66 -20.78
N SER A 170 15.97 0.96 -19.66
CA SER A 170 16.00 0.06 -18.50
C SER A 170 14.80 0.32 -17.60
N ILE A 171 14.00 -0.72 -17.36
CA ILE A 171 12.84 -0.65 -16.46
C ILE A 171 13.16 -1.42 -15.18
N ALA A 172 13.25 -0.71 -14.06
CA ALA A 172 13.51 -1.29 -12.75
C ALA A 172 12.30 -2.09 -12.26
N TYR A 173 12.53 -3.32 -11.82
CA TYR A 173 11.48 -4.22 -11.35
C TYR A 173 11.96 -5.14 -10.22
N GLN A 174 11.01 -5.66 -9.44
CA GLN A 174 11.22 -6.65 -8.39
C GLN A 174 10.21 -7.79 -8.56
N VAL A 175 10.57 -8.99 -8.06
CA VAL A 175 9.68 -10.15 -8.02
C VAL A 175 9.62 -10.67 -6.58
N ILE A 176 8.42 -10.80 -6.03
CA ILE A 176 8.16 -11.13 -4.63
C ILE A 176 7.18 -12.31 -4.56
N GLY A 177 7.45 -13.27 -3.68
CA GLY A 177 6.65 -14.48 -3.53
C GLY A 177 6.84 -15.50 -4.66
N ASP A 178 6.27 -16.68 -4.46
CA ASP A 178 6.26 -17.82 -5.37
C ASP A 178 4.83 -18.34 -5.66
N GLY A 179 3.83 -17.47 -5.42
CA GLY A 179 2.42 -17.79 -5.58
C GLY A 179 2.03 -18.22 -7.01
N PRO A 180 0.93 -18.99 -7.17
CA PRO A 180 0.59 -19.69 -8.42
C PRO A 180 0.06 -18.78 -9.54
N VAL A 181 -0.08 -17.48 -9.29
CA VAL A 181 -0.60 -16.49 -10.24
C VAL A 181 0.42 -15.36 -10.35
N ASP A 182 0.85 -15.03 -11.57
CA ASP A 182 1.62 -13.82 -11.84
C ASP A 182 0.73 -12.58 -11.75
N LEU A 183 1.11 -11.63 -10.90
CA LEU A 183 0.43 -10.35 -10.70
C LEU A 183 1.40 -9.20 -10.98
N VAL A 184 1.25 -8.54 -12.12
CA VAL A 184 2.01 -7.32 -12.44
C VAL A 184 1.30 -6.13 -11.80
N HIS A 185 1.96 -5.40 -10.91
CA HIS A 185 1.37 -4.26 -10.19
C HIS A 185 2.12 -2.96 -10.46
N ALA A 186 1.41 -2.00 -11.06
CA ALA A 186 1.91 -0.68 -11.39
C ALA A 186 1.28 0.41 -10.50
N SER A 187 2.10 1.00 -9.63
CA SER A 187 1.71 2.07 -8.68
C SER A 187 1.54 3.46 -9.33
N GLY A 188 1.65 3.56 -10.66
CA GLY A 188 1.57 4.84 -11.38
C GLY A 188 2.82 5.70 -11.17
N ILE A 189 2.62 7.03 -11.19
CA ILE A 189 3.68 8.02 -10.91
C ILE A 189 4.23 7.93 -9.50
N TRP A 190 3.56 7.23 -8.59
CA TRP A 190 4.02 6.99 -7.22
C TRP A 190 4.76 5.65 -7.17
N SER A 191 5.89 5.56 -7.87
CA SER A 191 6.71 4.36 -7.90
C SER A 191 8.20 4.63 -7.62
N ASN A 192 8.74 3.90 -6.65
CA ASN A 192 10.17 3.68 -6.44
C ASN A 192 10.30 2.32 -5.73
N VAL A 193 10.72 1.28 -6.44
CA VAL A 193 10.66 -0.13 -5.96
C VAL A 193 11.48 -0.41 -4.70
N GLU A 194 12.44 0.44 -4.32
CA GLU A 194 13.18 0.30 -3.07
C GLU A 194 12.53 1.07 -1.91
N MET A 195 12.05 2.30 -2.17
CA MET A 195 11.43 3.14 -1.15
C MET A 195 10.11 2.59 -0.60
N MET A 196 9.30 1.89 -1.41
CA MET A 196 7.98 1.38 -0.97
C MET A 196 8.06 0.48 0.28
N TRP A 197 9.20 -0.16 0.52
CA TRP A 197 9.43 -1.06 1.66
C TRP A 197 9.83 -0.33 2.96
N GLU A 198 10.12 0.97 2.91
CA GLU A 198 10.44 1.77 4.10
C GLU A 198 9.19 2.16 4.93
N ASP A 199 8.00 2.17 4.31
CA ASP A 199 6.74 2.51 4.95
C ASP A 199 5.95 1.24 5.31
N PRO A 200 5.67 0.96 6.61
CA PRO A 200 5.05 -0.30 7.01
C PRO A 200 3.67 -0.57 6.39
N PRO A 201 2.73 0.39 6.29
CA PRO A 201 1.46 0.20 5.56
C PRO A 201 1.65 -0.21 4.09
N TRP A 202 2.58 0.42 3.37
CA TRP A 202 2.85 0.06 1.97
C TRP A 202 3.55 -1.30 1.85
N ALA A 203 4.55 -1.58 2.69
CA ALA A 203 5.20 -2.89 2.77
C ALA A 203 4.17 -4.00 3.01
N HIS A 204 3.30 -3.86 4.02
CA HIS A 204 2.21 -4.80 4.33
C HIS A 204 1.26 -5.02 3.15
N PHE A 205 0.84 -3.95 2.45
CA PHE A 205 0.00 -4.07 1.25
C PHE A 205 0.67 -4.92 0.16
N LEU A 206 1.98 -4.72 -0.09
CA LEU A 206 2.74 -5.50 -1.06
C LEU A 206 2.97 -6.95 -0.62
N GLU A 207 3.31 -7.17 0.65
CA GLU A 207 3.44 -8.51 1.23
C GLU A 207 2.12 -9.29 1.14
N ARG A 208 0.98 -8.66 1.43
CA ARG A 208 -0.34 -9.28 1.32
C ARG A 208 -0.68 -9.67 -0.12
N LEU A 209 -0.37 -8.84 -1.12
CA LEU A 209 -0.52 -9.24 -2.53
C LEU A 209 0.39 -10.43 -2.87
N ALA A 210 1.62 -10.46 -2.36
CA ALA A 210 2.57 -11.55 -2.58
C ALA A 210 2.23 -12.85 -1.81
N LYS A 211 1.33 -12.83 -0.82
CA LYS A 211 0.87 -14.06 -0.12
C LYS A 211 0.09 -15.02 -1.05
N PHE A 212 -0.63 -14.50 -2.05
CA PHE A 212 -1.43 -15.31 -2.98
C PHE A 212 -0.97 -15.26 -4.45
N SER A 213 0.02 -14.42 -4.76
CA SER A 213 0.55 -14.21 -6.12
C SER A 213 2.08 -14.18 -6.14
N ARG A 214 2.67 -14.45 -7.31
CA ARG A 214 4.04 -14.01 -7.61
C ARG A 214 3.92 -12.57 -8.09
N LEU A 215 4.18 -11.64 -7.18
CA LEU A 215 4.01 -10.20 -7.38
C LEU A 215 5.20 -9.65 -8.16
N ILE A 216 4.92 -8.95 -9.26
CA ILE A 216 5.90 -8.33 -10.14
C ILE A 216 5.67 -6.81 -10.07
N LEU A 217 6.54 -6.12 -9.33
CA LEU A 217 6.51 -4.66 -9.18
C LEU A 217 7.47 -4.02 -10.15
N PHE A 218 7.13 -2.86 -10.71
CA PHE A 218 8.08 -2.08 -11.51
C PHE A 218 7.84 -0.58 -11.37
N ASP A 219 8.92 0.18 -11.54
CA ASP A 219 8.86 1.63 -11.67
C ASP A 219 8.56 2.00 -13.13
N MET A 220 7.57 2.85 -13.37
CA MET A 220 7.25 3.29 -14.74
C MET A 220 8.43 4.04 -15.37
N ARG A 221 8.58 3.99 -16.70
CA ARG A 221 9.63 4.75 -17.40
C ARG A 221 9.67 6.22 -16.98
N GLY A 222 10.87 6.70 -16.63
CA GLY A 222 11.14 8.05 -16.14
C GLY A 222 10.70 8.35 -14.70
N VAL A 223 10.35 7.32 -13.94
CA VAL A 223 9.93 7.35 -12.53
C VAL A 223 10.80 6.36 -11.74
N GLY A 224 11.06 6.66 -10.46
CA GLY A 224 11.78 5.79 -9.54
C GLY A 224 13.20 5.46 -10.01
N LEU A 225 13.52 4.16 -10.10
CA LEU A 225 14.80 3.64 -10.56
C LEU A 225 14.83 3.33 -12.07
N SER A 226 13.73 3.58 -12.81
CA SER A 226 13.65 3.35 -14.26
C SER A 226 14.24 4.51 -15.08
N ASP A 227 14.88 4.18 -16.21
CA ASP A 227 15.36 5.17 -17.18
C ASP A 227 14.19 6.00 -17.74
N ARG A 228 14.43 7.27 -18.09
CA ARG A 228 13.45 8.11 -18.83
C ARG A 228 13.19 7.63 -20.26
N GLY A 229 14.16 6.92 -20.84
CA GLY A 229 14.18 6.61 -22.27
C GLY A 229 14.57 7.81 -23.16
N PRO A 230 14.61 7.61 -24.48
CA PRO A 230 15.10 8.62 -25.44
C PRO A 230 14.06 9.67 -25.87
N GLY A 231 12.82 9.59 -25.40
CA GLY A 231 11.73 10.50 -25.78
C GLY A 231 10.58 10.48 -24.76
N PRO A 232 9.50 11.26 -24.99
CA PRO A 232 8.40 11.36 -24.06
C PRO A 232 7.75 10.00 -23.76
N PRO A 233 7.36 9.71 -22.51
CA PRO A 233 6.78 8.43 -22.11
C PRO A 233 5.33 8.30 -22.58
N VAL A 234 5.12 8.13 -23.90
CA VAL A 234 3.80 7.89 -24.50
C VAL A 234 3.22 6.53 -24.07
N LEU A 235 1.90 6.36 -24.21
CA LEU A 235 1.19 5.24 -23.61
C LEU A 235 1.57 3.88 -24.22
N GLU A 236 1.88 3.85 -25.51
CA GLU A 236 2.36 2.67 -26.24
C GLU A 236 3.71 2.18 -25.70
N LEU A 237 4.60 3.12 -25.36
CA LEU A 237 5.89 2.82 -24.77
C LEU A 237 5.75 2.30 -23.32
N GLN A 238 4.82 2.87 -22.54
CA GLN A 238 4.48 2.35 -21.21
C GLN A 238 3.88 0.93 -21.27
N ARG A 239 3.05 0.64 -22.28
CA ARG A 239 2.54 -0.72 -22.54
C ARG A 239 3.69 -1.68 -22.86
N ASP A 240 4.65 -1.27 -23.68
CA ASP A 240 5.79 -2.10 -24.08
C ASP A 240 6.72 -2.41 -22.89
N ASP A 241 6.79 -1.52 -21.89
CA ASP A 241 7.49 -1.79 -20.61
C ASP A 241 6.88 -2.96 -19.85
N VAL A 242 5.54 -3.04 -19.77
CA VAL A 242 4.84 -4.14 -19.11
C VAL A 242 5.21 -5.48 -19.75
N GLY A 243 5.23 -5.54 -21.08
CA GLY A 243 5.68 -6.72 -21.83
C GLY A 243 7.14 -7.08 -21.52
N ALA A 244 8.04 -6.11 -21.55
CA ALA A 244 9.46 -6.32 -21.27
C ALA A 244 9.74 -6.78 -19.83
N VAL A 245 9.01 -6.25 -18.85
CA VAL A 245 9.08 -6.68 -17.44
C VAL A 245 8.53 -8.10 -17.28
N MET A 246 7.38 -8.42 -17.88
CA MET A 246 6.82 -9.78 -17.86
C MET A 246 7.78 -10.81 -18.48
N ASP A 247 8.36 -10.49 -19.65
CA ASP A 247 9.30 -11.38 -20.33
C ASP A 247 10.59 -11.58 -19.51
N SER A 248 11.09 -10.51 -18.87
CA SER A 248 12.28 -10.56 -17.99
C SER A 248 12.03 -11.32 -16.69
N ALA A 249 10.80 -11.28 -16.16
CA ALA A 249 10.35 -12.05 -15.00
C ALA A 249 9.99 -13.52 -15.34
N GLY A 250 9.88 -13.86 -16.64
CA GLY A 250 9.43 -15.17 -17.10
C GLY A 250 7.93 -15.42 -16.89
N ALA A 251 7.11 -14.37 -16.89
CA ALA A 251 5.65 -14.44 -16.79
C ALA A 251 5.02 -14.52 -18.20
N ALA A 252 4.61 -15.73 -18.61
CA ALA A 252 4.01 -15.95 -19.94
C ALA A 252 2.65 -15.25 -20.10
N ASP A 253 1.90 -15.13 -19.02
CA ASP A 253 0.68 -14.33 -18.89
C ASP A 253 0.60 -13.80 -17.45
N ALA A 254 -0.18 -12.75 -17.20
CA ALA A 254 -0.33 -12.20 -15.85
C ALA A 254 -1.71 -11.57 -15.64
N ILE A 255 -2.08 -11.39 -14.38
CA ILE A 255 -3.09 -10.40 -14.01
C ILE A 255 -2.39 -9.05 -13.93
N VAL A 256 -2.98 -8.02 -14.54
CA VAL A 256 -2.38 -6.67 -14.56
C VAL A 256 -3.17 -5.77 -13.63
N PHE A 257 -2.51 -5.26 -12.59
CA PHE A 257 -3.04 -4.26 -11.67
C PHE A 257 -2.52 -2.88 -12.06
N GLY A 258 -3.43 -1.95 -12.36
CA GLY A 258 -3.12 -0.55 -12.67
C GLY A 258 -3.85 0.41 -11.75
N GLY A 259 -3.10 1.15 -10.92
CA GLY A 259 -3.63 2.22 -10.08
C GLY A 259 -3.67 3.58 -10.80
N ALA A 260 -4.78 4.29 -10.72
CA ALA A 260 -4.96 5.68 -11.14
C ALA A 260 -4.44 5.97 -12.56
N ARG A 261 -3.25 6.56 -12.68
CA ARG A 261 -2.62 6.86 -13.99
C ARG A 261 -2.05 5.64 -14.68
N ALA A 262 -1.59 4.62 -13.95
CA ALA A 262 -1.18 3.34 -14.54
C ALA A 262 -2.37 2.55 -15.11
N ALA A 263 -3.62 2.87 -14.72
CA ALA A 263 -4.80 2.23 -15.28
C ALA A 263 -4.89 2.40 -16.80
N THR A 264 -4.51 3.55 -17.37
CA THR A 264 -4.57 3.75 -18.84
C THR A 264 -3.61 2.83 -19.58
N MET A 265 -2.43 2.59 -19.01
CA MET A 265 -1.44 1.65 -19.55
C MET A 265 -1.93 0.21 -19.41
N ALA A 266 -2.46 -0.16 -18.24
CA ALA A 266 -3.02 -1.49 -18.01
C ALA A 266 -4.22 -1.81 -18.93
N MET A 267 -5.10 -0.83 -19.15
CA MET A 267 -6.22 -0.92 -20.10
C MET A 267 -5.73 -1.09 -21.54
N LEU A 268 -4.73 -0.32 -21.98
CA LEU A 268 -4.13 -0.49 -23.31
C LEU A 268 -3.45 -1.85 -23.46
N PHE A 269 -2.73 -2.32 -22.44
CA PHE A 269 -2.08 -3.63 -22.44
C PHE A 269 -3.11 -4.76 -22.58
N ALA A 270 -4.16 -4.75 -21.76
CA ALA A 270 -5.24 -5.75 -21.81
C ALA A 270 -5.97 -5.80 -23.15
N ALA A 271 -6.20 -4.64 -23.79
CA ALA A 271 -6.85 -4.56 -25.10
C ALA A 271 -5.96 -5.01 -26.27
N THR A 272 -4.64 -4.86 -26.16
CA THR A 272 -3.68 -5.16 -27.25
C THR A 272 -2.99 -6.52 -27.11
N HIS A 273 -2.89 -7.05 -25.89
CA HIS A 273 -2.28 -8.34 -25.55
C HIS A 273 -3.22 -9.16 -24.64
N PRO A 274 -4.45 -9.48 -25.09
CA PRO A 274 -5.41 -10.26 -24.30
C PRO A 274 -4.94 -11.71 -24.06
N ASP A 275 -4.03 -12.23 -24.90
CA ASP A 275 -3.35 -13.52 -24.73
C ASP A 275 -2.29 -13.51 -23.61
N ARG A 276 -1.71 -12.34 -23.32
CA ARG A 276 -0.80 -12.11 -22.17
C ARG A 276 -1.53 -11.71 -20.89
N THR A 277 -2.83 -11.43 -20.95
CA THR A 277 -3.60 -10.83 -19.85
C THR A 277 -4.67 -11.79 -19.33
N LYS A 278 -4.46 -12.39 -18.16
CA LYS A 278 -5.44 -13.29 -17.50
C LYS A 278 -6.66 -12.55 -16.98
N ALA A 279 -6.44 -11.40 -16.37
CA ALA A 279 -7.46 -10.50 -15.85
C ALA A 279 -6.88 -9.10 -15.63
N LEU A 280 -7.76 -8.12 -15.44
CA LEU A 280 -7.40 -6.72 -15.23
C LEU A 280 -7.95 -6.25 -13.87
N VAL A 281 -7.11 -5.62 -13.06
CA VAL A 281 -7.52 -4.99 -11.80
C VAL A 281 -7.21 -3.49 -11.89
N LEU A 282 -8.24 -2.66 -11.76
CA LEU A 282 -8.14 -1.22 -11.92
C LEU A 282 -8.54 -0.52 -10.63
N TYR A 283 -7.59 0.12 -9.97
CA TYR A 283 -7.89 0.94 -8.78
C TYR A 283 -7.98 2.42 -9.16
N ALA A 284 -9.09 3.07 -8.82
CA ALA A 284 -9.42 4.46 -9.16
C ALA A 284 -9.08 4.85 -10.62
N PRO A 285 -9.54 4.09 -11.64
CA PRO A 285 -9.11 4.31 -13.03
C PRO A 285 -9.69 5.58 -13.65
N VAL A 286 -8.92 6.16 -14.57
CA VAL A 286 -9.38 7.20 -15.49
C VAL A 286 -9.19 6.75 -16.93
N ALA A 287 -10.21 6.86 -17.77
CA ALA A 287 -10.06 6.72 -19.23
C ALA A 287 -9.73 8.06 -19.91
N LYS A 288 -10.20 9.17 -19.32
CA LYS A 288 -9.90 10.54 -19.73
C LYS A 288 -9.95 11.45 -18.49
N THR A 289 -9.07 12.44 -18.44
CA THR A 289 -8.91 13.33 -17.28
C THR A 289 -9.90 14.50 -17.28
N VAL A 290 -9.89 15.26 -18.37
CA VAL A 290 -10.64 16.51 -18.53
C VAL A 290 -12.01 16.25 -19.14
N SER A 291 -13.04 16.88 -18.60
CA SER A 291 -14.40 16.82 -19.14
C SER A 291 -14.50 17.54 -20.48
N THR A 292 -15.15 16.91 -21.44
CA THR A 292 -15.52 17.50 -22.74
C THR A 292 -17.02 17.31 -22.97
N PRO A 293 -17.67 17.96 -23.96
CA PRO A 293 -19.11 17.80 -24.20
C PRO A 293 -19.55 16.34 -24.45
N ASP A 294 -18.65 15.52 -25.00
CA ASP A 294 -18.77 14.07 -25.21
C ASP A 294 -18.26 13.22 -24.02
N PHE A 295 -17.75 13.85 -22.96
CA PHE A 295 -17.25 13.19 -21.74
C PHE A 295 -17.52 14.06 -20.50
N PRO A 296 -18.76 14.10 -19.96
CA PRO A 296 -19.10 14.91 -18.79
C PRO A 296 -18.57 14.33 -17.45
N TYR A 297 -17.79 13.25 -17.49
CA TYR A 297 -17.35 12.53 -16.29
C TYR A 297 -16.03 13.09 -15.71
N GLY A 298 -15.19 13.77 -16.50
CA GLY A 298 -13.93 14.33 -16.02
C GLY A 298 -14.07 15.51 -15.04
N LYS A 299 -12.92 16.06 -14.62
CA LYS A 299 -12.82 17.40 -14.00
C LYS A 299 -12.93 18.47 -15.10
N SER A 300 -13.46 19.66 -14.79
CA SER A 300 -13.46 20.77 -15.74
C SER A 300 -12.01 21.15 -16.13
N PRO A 301 -11.77 21.80 -17.29
CA PRO A 301 -10.45 22.31 -17.65
C PRO A 301 -9.85 23.21 -16.56
N GLU A 302 -10.68 24.02 -15.90
CA GLU A 302 -10.31 24.91 -14.81
C GLU A 302 -10.00 24.14 -13.52
N GLU A 303 -10.86 23.18 -13.13
CA GLU A 303 -10.65 22.31 -11.97
C GLU A 303 -9.35 21.49 -12.12
N GLN A 304 -9.12 20.88 -13.28
CA GLN A 304 -7.93 20.10 -13.57
C GLN A 304 -6.68 20.98 -13.67
N GLY A 305 -6.81 22.19 -14.25
CA GLY A 305 -5.71 23.18 -14.30
C GLY A 305 -5.29 23.64 -12.90
N ALA A 306 -6.25 23.96 -12.03
CA ALA A 306 -5.99 24.34 -10.65
C ALA A 306 -5.37 23.19 -9.85
N PHE A 307 -5.88 21.97 -10.01
CA PHE A 307 -5.31 20.75 -9.41
C PHE A 307 -3.86 20.52 -9.87
N PHE A 308 -3.58 20.64 -11.17
CA PHE A 308 -2.24 20.44 -11.72
C PHE A 308 -1.25 21.51 -11.25
N GLN A 309 -1.64 22.80 -11.23
CA GLN A 309 -0.81 23.87 -10.68
C GLN A 309 -0.52 23.68 -9.18
N ARG A 310 -1.51 23.21 -8.42
CA ARG A 310 -1.33 22.81 -7.01
C ARG A 310 -0.32 21.68 -6.88
N PHE A 311 -0.50 20.61 -7.65
CA PHE A 311 0.37 19.43 -7.66
C PHE A 311 1.83 19.78 -7.94
N VAL A 312 2.11 20.53 -9.02
CA VAL A 312 3.48 20.92 -9.41
C VAL A 312 4.15 21.80 -8.35
N ARG A 313 3.39 22.61 -7.61
CA ARG A 313 3.92 23.44 -6.50
C ARG A 313 4.24 22.62 -5.25
N GLU A 314 3.43 21.62 -4.94
CA GLU A 314 3.48 20.89 -3.66
C GLU A 314 4.29 19.58 -3.72
N VAL A 315 4.57 19.06 -4.92
CA VAL A 315 5.36 17.83 -5.05
C VAL A 315 6.80 18.04 -4.56
N GLY A 316 7.29 17.09 -3.77
CA GLY A 316 8.57 17.16 -3.08
C GLY A 316 8.50 17.86 -1.71
N THR A 317 7.31 18.25 -1.24
CA THR A 317 7.09 18.90 0.07
C THR A 317 6.26 18.07 1.04
N GLY A 318 5.58 17.02 0.57
CA GLY A 318 4.61 16.26 1.35
C GLY A 318 3.19 16.85 1.40
N GLN A 319 3.00 18.13 1.04
CA GLN A 319 1.73 18.84 1.23
C GLN A 319 0.57 18.35 0.35
N ASN A 320 0.85 17.65 -0.75
CA ASN A 320 -0.21 17.09 -1.60
C ASN A 320 -0.97 15.92 -0.93
N LEU A 321 -0.51 15.42 0.22
CA LEU A 321 -1.24 14.44 1.03
C LEU A 321 -2.62 14.93 1.46
N GLU A 322 -2.84 16.24 1.58
CA GLU A 322 -4.18 16.82 1.81
C GLU A 322 -5.22 16.40 0.76
N LEU A 323 -4.78 15.96 -0.43
CA LEU A 323 -5.63 15.44 -1.50
C LEU A 323 -5.34 13.95 -1.81
N GLN A 324 -4.09 13.49 -1.69
CA GLN A 324 -3.71 12.10 -2.01
C GLN A 324 -4.11 11.11 -0.91
N ALA A 325 -3.98 11.49 0.37
CA ALA A 325 -4.35 10.65 1.51
C ALA A 325 -4.66 11.54 2.75
N PRO A 326 -5.79 12.26 2.75
CA PRO A 326 -6.07 13.23 3.81
C PRO A 326 -6.21 12.61 5.21
N SER A 327 -6.39 11.28 5.36
CA SER A 327 -6.39 10.62 6.67
C SER A 327 -5.03 10.63 7.38
N VAL A 328 -3.92 10.71 6.63
CA VAL A 328 -2.54 10.72 7.14
C VAL A 328 -1.81 12.05 6.90
N ALA A 329 -2.47 13.05 6.31
CA ALA A 329 -1.89 14.36 6.01
C ALA A 329 -1.46 15.16 7.28
N SER A 330 -1.92 14.77 8.47
CA SER A 330 -1.52 15.34 9.76
C SER A 330 -0.43 14.54 10.50
N ASP A 331 -0.03 13.36 10.00
CA ASP A 331 1.11 12.62 10.55
C ASP A 331 2.41 13.20 10.00
N GLU A 332 3.10 14.01 10.81
CA GLU A 332 4.37 14.60 10.42
C GLU A 332 5.46 13.58 10.04
N ARG A 333 5.46 12.36 10.61
CA ARG A 333 6.40 11.30 10.20
C ARG A 333 6.11 10.90 8.77
N PHE A 334 4.85 10.58 8.48
CA PHE A 334 4.43 10.16 7.14
C PHE A 334 4.62 11.30 6.13
N VAL A 335 4.25 12.55 6.45
CA VAL A 335 4.47 13.73 5.60
C VAL A 335 5.96 13.94 5.28
N ARG A 336 6.85 13.83 6.27
CA ARG A 336 8.31 13.95 6.04
C ARG A 336 8.87 12.81 5.17
N TRP A 337 8.37 11.59 5.37
CA TRP A 337 8.75 10.43 4.57
C TRP A 337 8.25 10.55 3.13
N TRP A 338 6.97 10.87 2.93
CA TRP A 338 6.34 11.12 1.63
C TRP A 338 7.06 12.24 0.87
N ALA A 339 7.40 13.34 1.53
CA ALA A 339 8.20 14.41 0.93
C ALA A 339 9.57 13.93 0.42
N ARG A 340 10.22 12.98 1.10
CA ARG A 340 11.45 12.33 0.61
C ARG A 340 11.16 11.40 -0.56
N PHE A 341 10.12 10.57 -0.47
CA PHE A 341 9.68 9.67 -1.52
C PHE A 341 9.43 10.44 -2.83
N GLU A 342 8.62 11.49 -2.81
CA GLU A 342 8.36 12.38 -3.97
C GLU A 342 9.64 12.83 -4.67
N ARG A 343 10.65 13.29 -3.92
CA ARG A 343 11.93 13.76 -4.49
C ARG A 343 12.83 12.64 -5.04
N LEU A 344 12.59 11.40 -4.64
CA LEU A 344 13.30 10.19 -5.11
C LEU A 344 12.52 9.43 -6.19
N VAL A 345 11.28 9.82 -6.44
CA VAL A 345 10.39 9.27 -7.47
C VAL A 345 10.56 10.03 -8.78
N ALA A 346 10.57 11.37 -8.77
CA ALA A 346 10.86 12.16 -9.98
C ALA A 346 11.38 13.57 -9.68
N SER A 347 11.98 14.23 -10.67
CA SER A 347 12.31 15.66 -10.59
C SER A 347 11.06 16.54 -10.80
N PRO A 348 11.06 17.82 -10.36
CA PRO A 348 9.90 18.71 -10.57
C PRO A 348 9.49 18.86 -12.04
N SER A 349 10.46 18.97 -12.97
CA SER A 349 10.18 19.02 -14.41
C SER A 349 9.63 17.70 -14.96
N ALA A 350 9.98 16.56 -14.35
CA ALA A 350 9.42 15.27 -14.70
C ALA A 350 7.95 15.16 -14.28
N TYR A 351 7.60 15.64 -13.09
CA TYR A 351 6.21 15.69 -12.65
C TYR A 351 5.35 16.61 -13.51
N GLU A 352 5.91 17.74 -13.98
CA GLU A 352 5.23 18.60 -14.94
C GLU A 352 5.01 17.89 -16.29
N GLU A 353 6.08 17.31 -16.87
CA GLU A 353 6.02 16.56 -18.14
C GLU A 353 5.01 15.41 -18.09
N LEU A 354 5.14 14.53 -17.09
CA LEU A 354 4.24 13.40 -16.87
C LEU A 354 2.81 13.87 -16.65
N GLY A 355 2.57 14.86 -15.79
CA GLY A 355 1.24 15.37 -15.50
C GLY A 355 0.53 16.01 -16.71
N ARG A 356 1.28 16.61 -17.64
CA ARG A 356 0.74 17.09 -18.92
C ARG A 356 0.36 15.95 -19.84
N ILE A 357 1.29 15.01 -20.11
CA ILE A 357 1.02 13.80 -20.90
C ILE A 357 -0.23 13.09 -20.36
N PHE A 358 -0.30 12.87 -19.05
CA PHE A 358 -1.44 12.25 -18.39
C PHE A 358 -2.74 13.07 -18.51
N THR A 359 -2.69 14.40 -18.46
CA THR A 359 -3.89 15.23 -18.68
C THR A 359 -4.48 15.00 -20.08
N ASP A 360 -3.62 14.84 -21.09
CA ASP A 360 -3.99 14.70 -22.50
C ASP A 360 -4.37 13.26 -22.93
N VAL A 361 -4.05 12.22 -22.13
CA VAL A 361 -4.44 10.83 -22.44
C VAL A 361 -5.97 10.64 -22.45
N ASP A 362 -6.47 10.07 -23.55
CA ASP A 362 -7.84 9.63 -23.75
C ASP A 362 -7.82 8.18 -24.31
N VAL A 363 -8.31 7.21 -23.53
CA VAL A 363 -8.40 5.78 -23.90
C VAL A 363 -9.84 5.26 -23.93
N ARG A 364 -10.83 6.15 -24.03
CA ARG A 364 -12.26 5.75 -24.02
C ARG A 364 -12.61 4.73 -25.09
N ASP A 365 -12.05 4.90 -26.30
CA ASP A 365 -12.27 4.00 -27.43
C ASP A 365 -11.57 2.63 -27.29
N VAL A 366 -10.66 2.49 -26.32
CA VAL A 366 -9.97 1.23 -26.00
C VAL A 366 -10.82 0.33 -25.09
N LEU A 367 -11.67 0.92 -24.24
CA LEU A 367 -12.42 0.19 -23.21
C LEU A 367 -13.30 -0.95 -23.77
N PRO A 368 -14.04 -0.78 -24.90
CA PRO A 368 -14.86 -1.86 -25.46
C PRO A 368 -14.06 -3.02 -26.05
N ALA A 369 -12.74 -2.86 -26.27
CA ALA A 369 -11.85 -3.92 -26.74
C ALA A 369 -11.28 -4.80 -25.61
N ILE A 370 -11.53 -4.44 -24.34
CA ILE A 370 -11.10 -5.21 -23.17
C ILE A 370 -12.11 -6.33 -22.92
N HIS A 371 -11.71 -7.56 -23.25
CA HIS A 371 -12.55 -8.77 -23.14
C HIS A 371 -12.16 -9.69 -21.96
N VAL A 372 -11.08 -9.35 -21.24
CA VAL A 372 -10.60 -10.11 -20.08
C VAL A 372 -11.45 -9.81 -18.84
N PRO A 373 -11.59 -10.75 -17.88
CA PRO A 373 -12.23 -10.47 -16.60
C PRO A 373 -11.63 -9.21 -15.98
N THR A 374 -12.48 -8.26 -15.58
CA THR A 374 -12.03 -6.95 -15.07
C THR A 374 -12.69 -6.62 -13.74
N LEU A 375 -11.88 -6.21 -12.76
CA LEU A 375 -12.31 -5.64 -11.49
C LEU A 375 -11.96 -4.15 -11.46
N VAL A 376 -12.95 -3.30 -11.15
CA VAL A 376 -12.78 -1.87 -10.93
C VAL A 376 -13.05 -1.56 -9.46
N ILE A 377 -12.04 -1.03 -8.78
CA ILE A 377 -12.08 -0.66 -7.36
C ILE A 377 -12.03 0.86 -7.26
N HIS A 378 -12.84 1.46 -6.38
CA HIS A 378 -12.76 2.89 -6.11
C HIS A 378 -13.14 3.22 -4.66
N ARG A 379 -12.64 4.34 -4.12
CA ARG A 379 -13.06 4.89 -2.82
C ARG A 379 -13.99 6.06 -3.05
N LYS A 380 -15.12 6.07 -2.33
CA LYS A 380 -16.25 6.94 -2.63
C LYS A 380 -15.90 8.44 -2.67
N ASP A 381 -15.09 8.90 -1.73
CA ASP A 381 -14.86 10.33 -1.48
C ASP A 381 -13.45 10.77 -1.96
N ASP A 382 -12.88 10.06 -2.96
CA ASP A 382 -11.59 10.34 -3.61
C ASP A 382 -11.60 11.70 -4.34
N ALA A 383 -10.66 12.58 -3.97
CA ALA A 383 -10.52 13.92 -4.55
C ALA A 383 -9.58 13.97 -5.77
N ILE A 384 -8.77 12.95 -6.01
CA ILE A 384 -7.82 12.85 -7.13
C ILE A 384 -8.54 12.34 -8.38
N VAL A 385 -9.28 11.24 -8.25
CA VAL A 385 -10.11 10.66 -9.31
C VAL A 385 -11.56 10.62 -8.84
N LEU A 386 -12.48 11.13 -9.65
CA LEU A 386 -13.87 11.23 -9.23
C LEU A 386 -14.63 9.93 -9.52
N GLU A 387 -15.55 9.54 -8.63
CA GLU A 387 -16.35 8.30 -8.74
C GLU A 387 -16.93 8.08 -10.13
N ARG A 388 -17.49 9.14 -10.71
CA ARG A 388 -18.09 9.14 -12.05
C ARG A 388 -17.12 8.75 -13.17
N GLN A 389 -15.80 8.96 -13.01
CA GLN A 389 -14.76 8.51 -13.95
C GLN A 389 -14.52 7.01 -13.82
N ALA A 390 -14.32 6.51 -12.59
CA ALA A 390 -14.10 5.09 -12.33
C ALA A 390 -15.33 4.25 -12.72
N ARG A 391 -16.53 4.74 -12.43
CA ARG A 391 -17.80 4.11 -12.84
C ARG A 391 -17.97 4.08 -14.35
N TYR A 392 -17.68 5.19 -15.06
CA TYR A 392 -17.67 5.19 -16.52
C TYR A 392 -16.75 4.10 -17.09
N VAL A 393 -15.54 3.91 -16.54
CA VAL A 393 -14.63 2.83 -16.97
C VAL A 393 -15.27 1.45 -16.82
N ALA A 394 -15.89 1.17 -15.66
CA ALA A 394 -16.59 -0.10 -15.43
C ALA A 394 -17.80 -0.30 -16.37
N ASP A 395 -18.56 0.76 -16.65
CA ASP A 395 -19.75 0.70 -17.50
C ASP A 395 -19.40 0.53 -19.00
N GLN A 396 -18.16 0.81 -19.44
CA GLN A 396 -17.69 0.60 -20.82
C GLN A 396 -16.95 -0.73 -21.07
N ILE A 397 -16.43 -1.38 -20.02
CA ILE A 397 -15.73 -2.67 -20.16
C ILE A 397 -16.74 -3.82 -19.98
N GLN A 398 -16.87 -4.69 -20.98
CA GLN A 398 -17.87 -5.74 -20.97
C GLN A 398 -17.65 -6.73 -19.81
N GLY A 399 -18.61 -6.80 -18.89
CA GLY A 399 -18.58 -7.72 -17.75
C GLY A 399 -17.64 -7.31 -16.62
N ALA A 400 -17.16 -6.05 -16.60
CA ALA A 400 -16.40 -5.54 -15.47
C ALA A 400 -17.24 -5.52 -14.17
N ARG A 401 -16.63 -5.95 -13.07
CA ARG A 401 -17.20 -5.83 -11.73
C ARG A 401 -16.71 -4.54 -11.09
N TYR A 402 -17.63 -3.65 -10.71
CA TYR A 402 -17.29 -2.47 -9.92
C TYR A 402 -17.52 -2.72 -8.42
N VAL A 403 -16.55 -2.34 -7.59
CA VAL A 403 -16.62 -2.36 -6.12
C VAL A 403 -16.22 -0.98 -5.60
N GLN A 404 -17.03 -0.43 -4.69
CA GLN A 404 -16.75 0.83 -4.01
C GLN A 404 -16.55 0.60 -2.52
N PHE A 405 -15.48 1.18 -1.99
CA PHE A 405 -15.17 1.22 -0.58
C PHE A 405 -15.48 2.62 0.00
N PRO A 406 -15.80 2.73 1.30
CA PRO A 406 -15.81 4.01 1.99
C PRO A 406 -14.38 4.59 2.06
N GLY A 407 -14.29 5.91 2.23
CA GLY A 407 -13.02 6.61 2.43
C GLY A 407 -12.68 7.63 1.35
N GLN A 408 -11.70 8.45 1.66
CA GLN A 408 -11.27 9.64 0.92
C GLN A 408 -9.83 9.54 0.37
N ASP A 409 -9.05 8.57 0.84
CA ASP A 409 -7.63 8.43 0.51
C ASP A 409 -7.47 7.78 -0.86
N HIS A 410 -6.83 8.49 -1.78
CA HIS A 410 -6.51 7.97 -3.11
C HIS A 410 -5.46 6.86 -3.04
N LEU A 411 -4.49 6.92 -2.13
CA LEU A 411 -3.44 5.90 -2.01
C LEU A 411 -4.01 4.55 -1.50
N PRO A 412 -3.92 3.44 -2.27
CA PRO A 412 -4.62 2.19 -1.95
C PRO A 412 -4.08 1.48 -0.69
N PHE A 413 -2.82 1.75 -0.32
CA PHE A 413 -2.16 1.19 0.86
C PHE A 413 -2.40 2.02 2.15
N VAL A 414 -3.10 3.17 2.06
CA VAL A 414 -3.49 3.98 3.22
C VAL A 414 -4.96 3.68 3.58
N GLY A 415 -5.32 3.78 4.86
CA GLY A 415 -6.67 3.49 5.36
C GLY A 415 -6.96 2.00 5.41
N ASP A 416 -8.20 1.59 5.11
CA ASP A 416 -8.55 0.18 4.94
C ASP A 416 -8.00 -0.33 3.59
N ALA A 417 -6.70 -0.61 3.59
CA ALA A 417 -5.98 -1.27 2.51
C ALA A 417 -6.29 -2.79 2.49
N ASP A 418 -6.61 -3.36 3.65
CA ASP A 418 -6.84 -4.79 3.81
C ASP A 418 -8.11 -5.26 3.09
N ALA A 419 -9.20 -4.48 3.14
CA ALA A 419 -10.41 -4.79 2.39
C ALA A 419 -10.24 -4.65 0.86
N ILE A 420 -9.32 -3.80 0.40
CA ILE A 420 -8.95 -3.74 -1.03
C ILE A 420 -8.24 -5.04 -1.42
N VAL A 421 -7.25 -5.48 -0.63
CA VAL A 421 -6.52 -6.72 -0.94
C VAL A 421 -7.41 -7.96 -0.82
N ASP A 422 -8.33 -8.02 0.15
CA ASP A 422 -9.35 -9.10 0.27
C ASP A 422 -10.15 -9.26 -1.04
N GLU A 423 -10.60 -8.16 -1.65
CA GLU A 423 -11.39 -8.17 -2.89
C GLU A 423 -10.52 -8.51 -4.12
N VAL A 424 -9.26 -8.08 -4.14
CA VAL A 424 -8.29 -8.48 -5.18
C VAL A 424 -8.03 -9.99 -5.10
N GLU A 425 -7.73 -10.52 -3.90
CA GLU A 425 -7.53 -11.97 -3.69
C GLU A 425 -8.75 -12.77 -4.12
N GLN A 426 -9.96 -12.32 -3.75
CA GLN A 426 -11.21 -12.97 -4.13
C GLN A 426 -11.39 -13.05 -5.65
N PHE A 427 -11.14 -11.94 -6.34
CA PHE A 427 -11.25 -11.85 -7.78
C PHE A 427 -10.17 -12.67 -8.52
N VAL A 428 -8.92 -12.62 -8.02
CA VAL A 428 -7.76 -13.30 -8.60
C VAL A 428 -7.84 -14.82 -8.45
N THR A 429 -8.19 -15.30 -7.25
CA THR A 429 -8.13 -16.73 -6.92
C THR A 429 -9.46 -17.48 -7.11
N GLY A 430 -10.57 -16.74 -7.23
CA GLY A 430 -11.93 -17.31 -7.23
C GLY A 430 -12.35 -17.93 -5.90
N ARG A 431 -11.52 -17.83 -4.85
CA ARG A 431 -11.84 -18.22 -3.49
C ARG A 431 -12.09 -16.94 -2.70
N GLY A 432 -13.19 -16.87 -1.94
CA GLY A 432 -13.35 -15.80 -0.95
C GLY A 432 -12.13 -15.78 -0.03
N PRO A 433 -11.70 -14.59 0.46
CA PRO A 433 -10.43 -14.45 1.15
C PRO A 433 -10.33 -15.46 2.28
N ILE A 434 -9.19 -16.14 2.37
CA ILE A 434 -8.84 -16.82 3.62
C ILE A 434 -8.44 -15.70 4.58
N ARG A 435 -9.45 -15.04 5.15
CA ARG A 435 -9.22 -14.25 6.34
C ARG A 435 -8.66 -15.19 7.39
N GLU A 436 -7.38 -15.02 7.69
CA GLU A 436 -6.86 -15.24 9.04
C GLU A 436 -7.58 -14.24 9.95
N ILE A 437 -8.86 -14.53 10.23
CA ILE A 437 -9.57 -13.91 11.34
C ILE A 437 -8.78 -14.40 12.55
N ASP A 438 -8.15 -13.47 13.28
CA ASP A 438 -7.55 -13.72 14.58
C ASP A 438 -8.66 -14.07 15.58
N LYS A 439 -9.17 -15.30 15.45
CA LYS A 439 -10.19 -15.90 16.30
C LYS A 439 -9.54 -16.37 17.56
N VAL A 440 -9.58 -15.50 18.56
CA VAL A 440 -9.13 -15.82 19.90
C VAL A 440 -10.31 -16.31 20.71
N LEU A 441 -10.15 -17.47 21.37
CA LEU A 441 -11.06 -17.88 22.43
C LEU A 441 -10.84 -16.93 23.62
N ALA A 442 -11.83 -16.12 23.96
CA ALA A 442 -11.73 -15.13 25.02
C ALA A 442 -12.92 -15.19 25.97
N THR A 443 -12.69 -14.88 27.25
CA THR A 443 -13.79 -14.60 28.18
C THR A 443 -14.11 -13.12 28.15
N ILE A 444 -15.36 -12.79 27.89
CA ILE A 444 -15.88 -11.42 27.90
C ILE A 444 -16.68 -11.20 29.18
N LEU A 445 -16.40 -10.09 29.86
CA LEU A 445 -17.15 -9.56 30.99
C LEU A 445 -17.82 -8.25 30.55
N PHE A 446 -19.12 -8.14 30.82
CA PHE A 446 -19.84 -6.87 30.84
C PHE A 446 -20.29 -6.55 32.26
N THR A 447 -20.15 -5.29 32.67
CA THR A 447 -20.74 -4.75 33.91
C THR A 447 -21.61 -3.53 33.62
N ASP A 448 -22.54 -3.23 34.51
CA ASP A 448 -23.49 -2.11 34.39
C ASP A 448 -23.98 -1.66 35.78
N ILE A 449 -24.21 -0.36 36.00
CA ILE A 449 -24.70 0.15 37.28
C ILE A 449 -26.24 0.07 37.30
N VAL A 450 -26.78 -0.62 38.30
CA VAL A 450 -28.24 -0.75 38.43
C VAL A 450 -28.87 0.58 38.80
N ASP A 451 -30.00 0.90 38.16
CA ASP A 451 -30.76 2.15 38.33
C ASP A 451 -29.95 3.44 38.05
N SER A 452 -28.89 3.37 37.23
CA SER A 452 -27.98 4.49 36.99
C SER A 452 -28.67 5.79 36.56
N THR A 453 -29.63 5.75 35.63
CA THR A 453 -30.43 6.92 35.23
C THR A 453 -31.19 7.55 36.41
N ARG A 454 -31.72 6.74 37.33
CA ARG A 454 -32.40 7.23 38.55
C ARG A 454 -31.39 7.84 39.51
N ARG A 455 -30.23 7.20 39.70
CA ARG A 455 -29.13 7.72 40.54
C ARG A 455 -28.55 9.04 40.00
N GLN A 456 -28.43 9.18 38.68
CA GLN A 456 -28.02 10.44 38.06
C GLN A 456 -29.04 11.56 38.33
N ALA A 457 -30.34 11.27 38.24
CA ALA A 457 -31.39 12.24 38.56
C ALA A 457 -31.41 12.63 40.06
N GLU A 458 -31.13 11.69 40.97
CA GLU A 458 -31.03 11.95 42.42
C GLU A 458 -29.79 12.80 42.80
N LEU A 459 -28.65 12.57 42.16
CA LEU A 459 -27.35 13.18 42.50
C LEU A 459 -27.02 14.44 41.70
N GLY A 460 -27.66 14.63 40.54
CA GLY A 460 -27.30 15.63 39.54
C GLY A 460 -25.94 15.37 38.88
N ASP A 461 -25.70 15.97 37.72
CA ASP A 461 -24.56 15.62 36.84
C ASP A 461 -23.19 15.72 37.52
N ARG A 462 -22.99 16.68 38.43
CA ARG A 462 -21.72 16.80 39.20
C ARG A 462 -21.54 15.68 40.22
N GLY A 463 -22.62 15.30 40.92
CA GLY A 463 -22.59 14.22 41.90
C GLY A 463 -22.40 12.87 41.22
N TRP A 464 -23.14 12.65 40.13
CA TRP A 464 -23.03 11.48 39.26
C TRP A 464 -21.62 11.33 38.67
N LYS A 465 -21.05 12.40 38.08
CA LYS A 465 -19.69 12.37 37.53
C LYS A 465 -18.64 11.97 38.58
N LYS A 466 -18.71 12.54 39.79
CA LYS A 466 -17.78 12.18 40.88
C LYS A 466 -17.91 10.72 41.31
N LEU A 467 -19.14 10.21 41.35
CA LEU A 467 -19.42 8.80 41.66
C LEU A 467 -18.89 7.87 40.56
N LEU A 468 -19.07 8.21 39.28
CA LEU A 468 -18.50 7.46 38.16
C LEU A 468 -16.96 7.48 38.17
N GLU A 469 -16.33 8.60 38.49
CA GLU A 469 -14.87 8.68 38.65
C GLU A 469 -14.35 7.72 39.74
N GLN A 470 -15.08 7.61 40.86
CA GLN A 470 -14.76 6.65 41.94
C GLN A 470 -15.02 5.19 41.53
N HIS A 471 -16.16 4.92 40.89
CA HIS A 471 -16.50 3.60 40.32
C HIS A 471 -15.42 3.13 39.34
N HIS A 472 -15.05 3.97 38.36
CA HIS A 472 -14.07 3.63 37.34
C HIS A 472 -12.67 3.42 37.93
N ALA A 473 -12.28 4.17 38.96
CA ALA A 473 -11.01 3.98 39.65
C ALA A 473 -10.93 2.61 40.35
N ILE A 474 -12.00 2.19 41.04
CA ILE A 474 -12.06 0.88 41.71
C ILE A 474 -12.04 -0.25 40.68
N VAL A 475 -12.92 -0.21 39.67
CA VAL A 475 -13.00 -1.25 38.64
C VAL A 475 -11.66 -1.41 37.93
N ARG A 476 -11.04 -0.32 37.44
CA ARG A 476 -9.72 -0.38 36.77
C ARG A 476 -8.61 -0.91 37.67
N GLY A 477 -8.69 -0.70 38.99
CA GLY A 477 -7.78 -1.31 39.95
C GLY A 477 -7.90 -2.85 39.96
N LEU A 478 -9.14 -3.35 40.03
CA LEU A 478 -9.43 -4.79 40.02
C LEU A 478 -9.11 -5.45 38.67
N LEU A 479 -9.38 -4.76 37.55
CA LEU A 479 -9.01 -5.25 36.21
C LEU A 479 -7.50 -5.46 36.11
N ARG A 480 -6.68 -4.51 36.57
CA ARG A 480 -5.21 -4.64 36.54
C ARG A 480 -4.71 -5.82 37.37
N GLN A 481 -5.26 -6.02 38.58
CA GLN A 481 -4.93 -7.18 39.43
C GLN A 481 -5.32 -8.50 38.75
N SER A 482 -6.48 -8.51 38.10
CA SER A 482 -7.06 -9.67 37.44
C SER A 482 -6.70 -9.80 35.96
N ARG A 483 -5.68 -9.08 35.45
CA ARG A 483 -5.29 -9.09 34.02
C ARG A 483 -6.48 -8.96 33.04
N GLY A 484 -7.47 -8.14 33.38
CA GLY A 484 -8.57 -7.77 32.50
C GLY A 484 -8.16 -6.63 31.58
N GLU A 485 -8.36 -6.82 30.28
CA GLU A 485 -8.12 -5.80 29.25
C GLU A 485 -9.42 -5.03 29.00
N GLU A 486 -9.48 -3.79 29.48
CA GLU A 486 -10.58 -2.86 29.21
C GLU A 486 -10.69 -2.61 27.70
N GLN A 487 -11.82 -3.01 27.10
CA GLN A 487 -12.10 -2.86 25.67
C GLN A 487 -12.90 -1.57 25.42
N ASP A 488 -13.85 -1.26 26.29
CA ASP A 488 -14.67 -0.05 26.23
C ASP A 488 -15.35 0.28 27.57
N THR A 489 -15.85 1.51 27.70
CA THR A 489 -16.71 1.95 28.80
C THR A 489 -17.95 2.65 28.25
N ALA A 490 -19.10 1.99 28.31
CA ALA A 490 -20.37 2.52 27.82
C ALA A 490 -21.06 3.36 28.90
N GLY A 491 -20.51 4.55 29.17
CA GLY A 491 -21.01 5.48 30.19
C GLY A 491 -20.64 5.04 31.61
N ASP A 492 -21.46 4.16 32.18
CA ASP A 492 -21.37 3.63 33.54
C ASP A 492 -21.03 2.13 33.59
N GLY A 493 -21.14 1.41 32.47
CA GLY A 493 -20.75 0.02 32.32
C GLY A 493 -19.34 -0.19 31.73
N PHE A 494 -18.73 -1.35 32.01
CA PHE A 494 -17.47 -1.78 31.39
C PHE A 494 -17.68 -2.94 30.42
N TYR A 495 -16.90 -2.93 29.33
CA TYR A 495 -16.68 -4.07 28.45
C TYR A 495 -15.20 -4.50 28.57
N VAL A 496 -14.96 -5.75 29.00
CA VAL A 496 -13.62 -6.24 29.36
C VAL A 496 -13.37 -7.63 28.77
N ARG A 497 -12.14 -7.85 28.30
CA ARG A 497 -11.61 -9.12 27.81
C ARG A 497 -10.69 -9.77 28.84
N PHE A 498 -10.75 -11.09 28.97
CA PHE A 498 -9.86 -11.90 29.81
C PHE A 498 -9.34 -13.14 29.07
N ASP A 499 -8.14 -13.57 29.46
CA ASP A 499 -7.47 -14.79 28.98
C ASP A 499 -8.01 -16.11 29.58
N GLY A 500 -8.94 -16.04 30.53
CA GLY A 500 -9.53 -17.25 31.12
C GLY A 500 -10.75 -17.00 32.04
N PRO A 501 -11.74 -17.90 32.04
CA PRO A 501 -13.04 -17.63 32.63
C PRO A 501 -13.05 -17.58 34.17
N ALA A 502 -12.28 -18.44 34.84
CA ALA A 502 -12.20 -18.43 36.31
C ALA A 502 -11.63 -17.10 36.86
N ARG A 503 -10.76 -16.44 36.09
CA ARG A 503 -10.16 -15.15 36.44
C ARG A 503 -11.18 -14.03 36.28
N ALA A 504 -11.91 -14.03 35.15
CA ALA A 504 -12.96 -13.06 34.86
C ALA A 504 -14.11 -13.12 35.90
N ILE A 505 -14.53 -14.33 36.30
CA ILE A 505 -15.58 -14.53 37.31
C ILE A 505 -15.17 -13.95 38.67
N ARG A 506 -13.95 -14.25 39.14
CA ARG A 506 -13.44 -13.70 40.41
C ARG A 506 -13.35 -12.18 40.36
N CYS A 507 -12.87 -11.62 39.26
CA CYS A 507 -12.85 -10.17 39.05
C CYS A 507 -14.28 -9.57 39.09
N ALA A 508 -15.27 -10.23 38.51
CA ALA A 508 -16.66 -9.79 38.55
C ALA A 508 -17.24 -9.81 39.98
N GLN A 509 -16.95 -10.86 40.77
CA GLN A 509 -17.33 -10.96 42.18
C GLN A 509 -16.65 -9.87 43.02
N ASP A 510 -15.35 -9.65 42.84
CA ASP A 510 -14.61 -8.62 43.56
C ASP A 510 -15.07 -7.20 43.15
N ILE A 511 -15.51 -6.98 41.89
CA ILE A 511 -16.15 -5.71 41.45
C ILE A 511 -17.49 -5.51 42.17
N VAL A 512 -18.37 -6.51 42.13
CA VAL A 512 -19.71 -6.44 42.75
C VAL A 512 -19.60 -6.12 44.25
N GLU A 513 -18.63 -6.71 44.96
CA GLU A 513 -18.43 -6.44 46.38
C GLU A 513 -17.76 -5.08 46.63
N SER A 514 -16.69 -4.75 45.92
CA SER A 514 -15.90 -3.52 46.14
C SER A 514 -16.65 -2.23 45.82
N ILE A 515 -17.73 -2.30 45.05
CA ILE A 515 -18.55 -1.14 44.67
C ILE A 515 -19.68 -0.84 45.68
N ARG A 516 -20.10 -1.81 46.52
CA ARG A 516 -21.14 -1.61 47.55
C ARG A 516 -20.90 -0.41 48.47
N PRO A 517 -19.67 -0.10 48.93
CA PRO A 517 -19.40 1.08 49.76
C PRO A 517 -19.70 2.43 49.10
N LEU A 518 -19.86 2.48 47.77
CA LEU A 518 -20.28 3.69 47.04
C LEU A 518 -21.81 3.91 47.07
N GLY A 519 -22.61 3.02 47.67
CA GLY A 519 -24.07 3.15 47.75
C GLY A 519 -24.80 2.82 46.44
N ILE A 520 -24.12 2.14 45.51
CA ILE A 520 -24.63 1.66 44.23
C ILE A 520 -24.41 0.15 44.11
N GLU A 521 -25.19 -0.47 43.23
CA GLU A 521 -25.08 -1.89 42.90
C GLU A 521 -24.69 -2.06 41.43
N VAL A 522 -23.86 -3.06 41.16
CA VAL A 522 -23.43 -3.43 39.82
C VAL A 522 -23.96 -4.82 39.50
N ARG A 523 -24.39 -5.00 38.25
CA ARG A 523 -24.69 -6.32 37.67
C ARG A 523 -23.59 -6.72 36.70
N ALA A 524 -23.35 -8.01 36.57
CA ALA A 524 -22.30 -8.54 35.70
C ALA A 524 -22.77 -9.75 34.90
N GLY A 525 -22.28 -9.87 33.67
CA GLY A 525 -22.51 -11.02 32.80
C GLY A 525 -21.25 -11.47 32.09
N LEU A 526 -21.04 -12.78 32.04
CA LEU A 526 -19.88 -13.37 31.38
C LEU A 526 -20.26 -14.43 30.33
N HIS A 527 -19.51 -14.40 29.23
CA HIS A 527 -19.54 -15.43 28.19
C HIS A 527 -18.11 -15.79 27.77
N THR A 528 -17.90 -16.99 27.25
CA THR A 528 -16.63 -17.41 26.62
C THR A 528 -16.95 -18.08 25.31
N GLY A 529 -16.30 -17.60 24.25
CA GLY A 529 -16.51 -18.02 22.88
C GLY A 529 -15.43 -17.45 21.98
N GLU A 530 -15.46 -17.80 20.70
CA GLU A 530 -14.57 -17.21 19.70
C GLU A 530 -14.93 -15.73 19.50
N CYS A 531 -13.94 -14.85 19.62
CA CYS A 531 -14.06 -13.43 19.30
C CYS A 531 -13.15 -13.10 18.13
N GLU A 532 -13.62 -12.24 17.23
CA GLU A 532 -12.82 -11.72 16.12
C GLU A 532 -12.09 -10.46 16.60
N ILE A 533 -10.76 -10.38 16.45
CA ILE A 533 -10.02 -9.16 16.76
C ILE A 533 -10.12 -8.17 15.59
N VAL A 534 -10.63 -6.98 15.88
CA VAL A 534 -10.73 -5.84 14.96
C VAL A 534 -10.26 -4.60 15.70
N ASP A 535 -9.29 -3.86 15.13
CA ASP A 535 -8.64 -2.69 15.75
C ASP A 535 -8.13 -2.95 17.19
N GLY A 536 -7.63 -4.17 17.44
CA GLY A 536 -7.19 -4.61 18.76
C GLY A 536 -8.30 -4.90 19.78
N LYS A 537 -9.58 -4.73 19.40
CA LYS A 537 -10.75 -5.04 20.24
C LYS A 537 -11.40 -6.37 19.86
N CYS A 538 -11.95 -7.08 20.84
CA CYS A 538 -12.83 -8.22 20.56
C CYS A 538 -14.17 -7.76 19.94
N SER A 539 -14.63 -8.49 18.92
CA SER A 539 -15.90 -8.28 18.22
C SER A 539 -16.59 -9.62 17.89
N GLY A 540 -17.79 -9.55 17.32
CA GLY A 540 -18.57 -10.73 16.90
C GLY A 540 -19.65 -11.19 17.89
N LEU A 541 -20.23 -12.37 17.63
CA LEU A 541 -21.43 -12.87 18.33
C LEU A 541 -21.18 -13.10 19.83
N SER A 542 -20.00 -13.58 20.21
CA SER A 542 -19.60 -13.83 21.61
C SER A 542 -19.68 -12.57 22.49
N VAL A 543 -19.34 -11.40 21.92
CA VAL A 543 -19.45 -10.10 22.59
C VAL A 543 -20.92 -9.74 22.82
N SER A 544 -21.76 -9.96 21.80
CA SER A 544 -23.20 -9.73 21.90
C SER A 544 -23.85 -10.65 22.94
N ILE A 545 -23.46 -11.93 23.00
CA ILE A 545 -23.92 -12.88 24.03
C ILE A 545 -23.53 -12.39 25.42
N GLY A 546 -22.28 -11.99 25.66
CA GLY A 546 -21.82 -11.46 26.95
C GLY A 546 -22.68 -10.30 27.47
N ALA A 547 -22.97 -9.33 26.61
CA ALA A 547 -23.84 -8.19 26.95
C ALA A 547 -25.29 -8.62 27.24
N ARG A 548 -25.81 -9.66 26.55
CA ARG A 548 -27.15 -10.20 26.82
C ARG A 548 -27.22 -11.07 28.08
N VAL A 549 -26.14 -11.75 28.45
CA VAL A 549 -26.04 -12.43 29.76
C VAL A 549 -26.09 -11.39 30.89
N MET A 550 -25.35 -10.28 30.77
CA MET A 550 -25.37 -9.18 31.76
C MET A 550 -26.75 -8.54 31.87
N ALA A 551 -27.44 -8.33 30.75
CA ALA A 551 -28.78 -7.71 30.75
C ALA A 551 -29.85 -8.53 31.49
N ASN A 552 -29.63 -9.83 31.72
CA ASN A 552 -30.51 -10.70 32.51
C ASN A 552 -30.12 -10.77 34.00
N ALA A 553 -28.96 -10.20 34.39
CA ALA A 553 -28.51 -10.18 35.78
C ALA A 553 -29.21 -9.06 36.58
N GLY A 554 -29.63 -9.40 37.80
CA GLY A 554 -30.19 -8.48 38.78
C GLY A 554 -29.14 -7.69 39.57
N PRO A 555 -29.57 -6.93 40.59
CA PRO A 555 -28.68 -6.16 41.45
C PRO A 555 -27.70 -7.05 42.20
N SER A 556 -26.42 -6.64 42.21
CA SER A 556 -25.32 -7.40 42.82
C SER A 556 -25.19 -8.85 42.31
N GLU A 557 -25.65 -9.15 41.09
CA GLU A 557 -25.63 -10.50 40.51
C GLU A 557 -24.55 -10.66 39.44
N VAL A 558 -23.89 -11.82 39.45
CA VAL A 558 -22.99 -12.28 38.38
C VAL A 558 -23.63 -13.47 37.68
N LEU A 559 -24.11 -13.28 36.45
CA LEU A 559 -24.59 -14.36 35.58
C LEU A 559 -23.52 -14.81 34.59
N VAL A 560 -23.54 -16.10 34.26
CA VAL A 560 -22.65 -16.69 33.25
C VAL A 560 -23.41 -17.62 32.31
N SER A 561 -22.97 -17.71 31.05
CA SER A 561 -23.45 -18.75 30.12
C SER A 561 -22.94 -20.14 30.51
N ARG A 562 -23.66 -21.21 30.14
CA ARG A 562 -23.22 -22.62 30.33
C ARG A 562 -21.73 -22.86 30.00
N THR A 563 -21.24 -22.36 28.87
CA THR A 563 -19.83 -22.50 28.43
C THR A 563 -18.82 -22.01 29.48
N VAL A 564 -19.12 -20.92 30.19
CA VAL A 564 -18.24 -20.35 31.23
C VAL A 564 -18.23 -21.28 32.46
N LYS A 565 -19.39 -21.80 32.86
CA LYS A 565 -19.52 -22.75 33.98
C LYS A 565 -18.85 -24.10 33.67
N ASP A 566 -18.87 -24.56 32.41
CA ASP A 566 -18.21 -25.80 32.01
C ASP A 566 -16.68 -25.63 31.91
N LEU A 567 -16.19 -24.52 31.35
CA LEU A 567 -14.76 -24.20 31.27
C LEU A 567 -14.12 -23.82 32.63
N THR A 568 -14.89 -23.78 33.70
CA THR A 568 -14.40 -23.51 35.07
C THR A 568 -14.54 -24.70 36.03
N ALA A 569 -14.84 -25.89 35.50
CA ALA A 569 -14.79 -27.13 36.26
C ALA A 569 -13.45 -27.30 36.98
N GLY A 570 -13.49 -27.59 38.29
CA GLY A 570 -12.30 -27.73 39.14
C GLY A 570 -11.67 -26.43 39.65
N SER A 571 -12.19 -25.25 39.28
CA SER A 571 -11.63 -23.95 39.71
C SER A 571 -12.07 -23.47 41.11
N GLY A 572 -12.87 -24.28 41.83
CA GLY A 572 -13.44 -23.93 43.15
C GLY A 572 -14.54 -22.86 43.08
N LEU A 573 -15.21 -22.71 41.94
CA LEU A 573 -16.34 -21.80 41.76
C LEU A 573 -17.66 -22.58 41.81
N THR A 574 -18.62 -22.04 42.57
CA THR A 574 -19.94 -22.65 42.77
C THR A 574 -21.00 -21.89 41.97
N PHE A 575 -21.92 -22.63 41.35
CA PHE A 575 -22.92 -22.11 40.44
C PHE A 575 -24.33 -22.61 40.81
N LEU A 576 -25.31 -21.71 40.77
CA LEU A 576 -26.72 -22.06 40.84
C LEU A 576 -27.35 -21.97 39.45
N ASP A 577 -28.30 -22.86 39.19
CA ASP A 577 -29.08 -22.84 37.95
C ASP A 577 -29.97 -21.58 37.91
N ALA A 578 -29.88 -20.81 36.82
CA ALA A 578 -30.72 -19.64 36.56
C ALA A 578 -31.74 -19.87 35.42
N GLY A 579 -31.83 -21.09 34.88
CA GLY A 579 -32.78 -21.51 33.86
C GLY A 579 -32.36 -21.19 32.42
N GLU A 580 -33.29 -21.43 31.48
CA GLU A 580 -33.14 -21.09 30.07
C GLU A 580 -33.75 -19.71 29.74
N HIS A 581 -32.98 -18.90 29.02
CA HIS A 581 -33.31 -17.54 28.63
C HIS A 581 -33.25 -17.38 27.10
N GLU A 582 -34.11 -16.53 26.54
CA GLU A 582 -34.02 -16.11 25.15
C GLU A 582 -33.23 -14.79 25.08
N LEU A 583 -32.02 -14.83 24.51
CA LEU A 583 -31.14 -13.67 24.46
C LEU A 583 -31.47 -12.83 23.21
N LYS A 584 -31.90 -11.58 23.41
CA LYS A 584 -32.34 -10.69 22.32
C LYS A 584 -31.32 -10.59 21.17
N GLY A 585 -31.69 -11.16 20.02
CA GLY A 585 -30.89 -11.14 18.79
C GLY A 585 -29.88 -12.28 18.65
N VAL A 586 -29.88 -13.25 19.55
CA VAL A 586 -29.06 -14.47 19.48
C VAL A 586 -30.00 -15.66 19.17
N PRO A 587 -29.63 -16.58 18.27
CA PRO A 587 -30.37 -17.83 18.08
C PRO A 587 -30.40 -18.71 19.35
N ASP A 588 -31.37 -19.62 19.38
CA ASP A 588 -31.56 -20.66 20.40
C ASP A 588 -31.84 -20.16 21.83
N ARG A 589 -32.16 -21.12 22.72
CA ARG A 589 -32.38 -20.88 24.15
C ARG A 589 -31.08 -21.11 24.91
N TRP A 590 -30.72 -20.18 25.79
CA TRP A 590 -29.44 -20.15 26.47
C TRP A 590 -29.60 -20.45 27.96
N HIS A 591 -28.94 -21.51 28.42
CA HIS A 591 -28.92 -21.86 29.85
C HIS A 591 -27.90 -20.98 30.58
N LEU A 592 -28.39 -20.22 31.56
CA LEU A 592 -27.57 -19.32 32.39
C LEU A 592 -27.40 -19.87 33.81
N TYR A 593 -26.32 -19.46 34.46
CA TYR A 593 -26.00 -19.83 35.84
C TYR A 593 -25.59 -18.60 36.64
N ARG A 594 -26.03 -18.53 37.90
CA ARG A 594 -25.61 -17.52 38.87
C ARG A 594 -24.36 -17.99 39.60
N VAL A 595 -23.33 -17.15 39.66
CA VAL A 595 -22.14 -17.43 40.48
C VAL A 595 -22.47 -17.22 41.96
N VAL A 596 -22.05 -18.15 42.81
CA VAL A 596 -22.14 -18.03 44.27
C VAL A 596 -20.78 -17.64 44.84
N SER A 597 -20.76 -16.64 45.72
CA SER A 597 -19.57 -16.32 46.51
C SER A 597 -19.46 -17.24 47.72
N GLU A 598 -18.56 -18.22 47.67
CA GLU A 598 -18.05 -18.89 48.86
C GLU A 598 -16.93 -18.06 49.50
N ARG A 599 -17.32 -17.00 50.21
CA ARG A 599 -16.52 -16.40 51.29
C ARG A 599 -17.45 -16.22 52.49
N PRO A 600 -17.05 -16.67 53.70
CA PRO A 600 -17.84 -16.52 54.92
C PRO A 600 -17.87 -15.06 55.42
#